data_AF-A0A0G1P688-F1
#
_entry.id   AF-A0A0G1P688-F1
#
_cell.length_a   1.000
_cell.length_b   1.000
_cell.length_c   1.000
_cell.angle_alpha   90.00
_cell.angle_beta   90.00
_cell.angle_gamma   90.00
#
_symmetry.space_group_name_H-M   'P 1'
#
loop_
_entity.id
_entity.type
_entity.pdbx_description
1 polymer ?
#
loop_
_entity_poly.entity_id
_entity_poly.type
_entity_poly.pdbx_seq_one_letter_code
_entity_poly.pdbx_strand_id
1 'polypeptide(L)'
;MEENITDSPRETGPRTTNPVRISRILIVISLCVVVIFGLNTLRKPKTTENQPTPEVAGISVTPTTEITPQVKDQLITLDEIAKHDQKDDCWFAIENKVYDVTSFISSAKHPGKDAIIQGCGKDATSLYNTRPMGSKTPHSDKARSFLINFQIGILTDTNEE
;
A
#
# COMPACT_ATOMS: atom_id res chain seq x y z
N MET A 1 45.06 55.37 -28.45
CA MET A 1 44.57 56.39 -27.50
C MET A 1 43.06 56.35 -27.62
N GLU A 2 42.26 55.90 -26.69
CA GLU A 2 42.34 55.17 -25.42
C GLU A 2 40.85 54.99 -25.06
N GLU A 3 40.52 53.87 -24.46
CA GLU A 3 39.17 53.56 -24.01
C GLU A 3 38.80 54.46 -22.82
N ASN A 4 37.51 54.74 -22.58
CA ASN A 4 36.88 54.21 -21.36
C ASN A 4 35.36 54.42 -21.38
N ILE A 5 34.70 53.36 -20.93
CA ILE A 5 33.27 53.12 -20.83
C ILE A 5 32.75 53.78 -19.54
N THR A 6 31.63 54.50 -19.62
CA THR A 6 30.78 54.74 -18.45
C THR A 6 29.36 54.29 -18.78
N ASP A 7 29.04 53.15 -18.19
CA ASP A 7 27.76 52.42 -18.17
C ASP A 7 26.63 53.28 -17.56
N SER A 8 25.43 53.21 -18.13
CA SER A 8 24.23 53.90 -17.65
C SER A 8 23.38 52.96 -16.80
N PRO A 9 22.94 53.35 -15.59
CA PRO A 9 21.97 52.55 -14.86
C PRO A 9 20.57 52.71 -15.48
N ARG A 10 20.00 51.58 -15.93
CA ARG A 10 18.60 51.49 -16.35
C ARG A 10 17.71 51.42 -15.10
N GLU A 11 17.13 52.55 -14.73
CA GLU A 11 16.08 52.67 -13.71
C GLU A 11 14.90 51.76 -14.04
N THR A 12 14.67 50.72 -13.24
CA THR A 12 13.44 49.92 -13.26
C THR A 12 12.39 50.60 -12.39
N GLY A 13 11.40 51.21 -13.01
CA GLY A 13 10.26 51.81 -12.31
C GLY A 13 9.46 50.79 -11.47
N PRO A 14 8.74 51.24 -10.43
CA PRO A 14 8.00 50.37 -9.53
C PRO A 14 6.81 49.70 -10.23
N ARG A 15 6.76 48.36 -10.18
CA ARG A 15 5.57 47.59 -10.56
C ARG A 15 4.44 47.87 -9.57
N THR A 16 3.41 48.56 -10.04
CA THR A 16 2.14 48.73 -9.34
C THR A 16 1.42 47.38 -9.26
N THR A 17 1.43 46.72 -8.10
CA THR A 17 0.59 45.55 -7.86
C THR A 17 -0.82 46.02 -7.50
N ASN A 18 -1.81 45.69 -8.34
CA ASN A 18 -3.21 46.04 -8.13
C ASN A 18 -3.76 45.36 -6.85
N PRO A 19 -4.21 46.12 -5.82
CA PRO A 19 -4.56 45.56 -4.51
C PRO A 19 -5.91 44.83 -4.44
N VAL A 20 -6.66 44.73 -5.56
CA VAL A 20 -8.06 44.27 -5.54
C VAL A 20 -8.22 42.75 -5.80
N ARG A 21 -7.15 42.01 -6.13
CA ARG A 21 -7.26 40.56 -6.45
C ARG A 21 -6.96 39.60 -5.30
N ILE A 22 -6.46 40.07 -4.17
CA ILE A 22 -6.09 39.22 -3.03
C ILE A 22 -7.27 39.06 -2.03
N SER A 23 -8.24 39.97 -2.07
CA SER A 23 -9.36 40.03 -1.12
C SER A 23 -10.54 39.07 -1.40
N ARG A 24 -10.47 38.21 -2.42
CA ARG A 24 -11.56 37.27 -2.77
C ARG A 24 -11.26 35.79 -2.57
N ILE A 25 -10.00 35.41 -2.30
CA ILE A 25 -9.59 34.01 -2.15
C ILE A 25 -9.61 33.56 -0.67
N LEU A 26 -9.43 34.47 0.28
CA LEU A 26 -9.33 34.15 1.71
C LEU A 26 -10.69 33.90 2.39
N ILE A 27 -11.81 34.29 1.79
CA ILE A 27 -13.15 34.15 2.39
C ILE A 27 -13.75 32.75 2.13
N VAL A 28 -13.35 32.06 1.06
CA VAL A 28 -13.90 30.74 0.70
C VAL A 28 -13.21 29.60 1.48
N ILE A 29 -11.93 29.77 1.84
CA ILE A 29 -11.14 28.74 2.55
C ILE A 29 -11.60 28.62 4.02
N SER A 30 -12.13 29.69 4.62
CA SER A 30 -12.53 29.69 6.04
C SER A 30 -13.89 29.04 6.31
N LEU A 31 -14.72 28.78 5.29
CA LEU A 31 -16.01 28.10 5.45
C LEU A 31 -15.92 26.57 5.26
N CYS A 32 -14.85 26.05 4.64
CA CYS A 32 -14.68 24.60 4.46
C CYS A 32 -14.12 23.88 5.70
N VAL A 33 -13.41 24.58 6.60
CA VAL A 33 -12.75 23.95 7.75
C VAL A 33 -13.74 23.56 8.87
N VAL A 34 -14.88 24.24 8.98
CA VAL A 34 -15.87 23.99 10.05
C VAL A 34 -16.76 22.76 9.75
N VAL A 35 -16.91 22.36 8.48
CA VAL A 35 -17.73 21.20 8.09
C VAL A 35 -16.97 19.87 8.21
N ILE A 36 -15.63 19.88 8.09
CA ILE A 36 -14.81 18.65 8.22
C ILE A 36 -14.63 18.24 9.68
N PHE A 37 -14.62 19.19 10.63
CA PHE A 37 -14.36 18.90 12.05
C PHE A 37 -15.60 18.50 12.86
N GLY A 38 -16.80 18.52 12.27
CA GLY A 38 -18.07 18.53 13.00
C GLY A 38 -18.85 17.22 13.17
N LEU A 39 -18.50 16.09 12.55
CA LEU A 39 -19.32 14.87 12.61
C LEU A 39 -18.52 13.55 12.74
N ASN A 40 -17.34 13.62 13.35
CA ASN A 40 -16.59 12.43 13.79
C ASN A 40 -16.74 12.20 15.31
N THR A 41 -17.98 12.25 15.81
CA THR A 41 -18.28 11.92 17.21
C THR A 41 -19.50 11.01 17.25
N LEU A 42 -19.26 9.70 17.35
CA LEU A 42 -20.00 8.68 18.13
C LEU A 42 -19.74 7.28 17.56
N ARG A 43 -18.56 6.71 17.83
CA ARG A 43 -18.41 5.26 17.99
C ARG A 43 -17.79 5.00 19.34
N LYS A 44 -18.63 4.56 20.29
CA LYS A 44 -18.21 4.19 21.65
C LYS A 44 -17.37 2.90 21.64
N PRO A 45 -16.46 2.73 22.61
CA PRO A 45 -15.51 1.63 22.68
C PRO A 45 -16.09 0.32 23.23
N LYS A 46 -15.33 -0.74 22.93
CA LYS A 46 -15.41 -2.17 23.25
C LYS A 46 -15.77 -2.48 24.72
N THR A 47 -16.79 -3.34 24.91
CA THR A 47 -16.98 -4.12 26.15
C THR A 47 -16.76 -5.60 25.85
N THR A 48 -15.85 -6.17 26.64
CA THR A 48 -15.44 -7.57 26.76
C THR A 48 -16.52 -8.39 27.46
N GLU A 49 -16.84 -9.59 26.97
CA GLU A 49 -17.40 -10.63 27.85
C GLU A 49 -17.08 -12.06 27.34
N ASN A 50 -16.17 -12.70 28.09
CA ASN A 50 -16.01 -14.12 28.45
C ASN A 50 -16.58 -15.26 27.57
N GLN A 51 -15.65 -16.09 27.06
CA GLN A 51 -15.50 -17.56 27.28
C GLN A 51 -16.67 -18.49 26.80
N PRO A 52 -16.42 -19.66 26.14
CA PRO A 52 -15.44 -20.65 26.57
C PRO A 52 -14.57 -21.34 25.52
N THR A 53 -13.34 -21.63 25.96
CA THR A 53 -12.54 -22.78 25.55
C THR A 53 -13.33 -24.07 25.77
N PRO A 54 -13.36 -25.00 24.81
CA PRO A 54 -13.43 -26.41 25.13
C PRO A 54 -12.06 -27.04 24.88
N GLU A 55 -11.45 -27.43 25.99
CA GLU A 55 -10.41 -28.45 26.04
C GLU A 55 -11.00 -29.80 25.60
N VAL A 56 -10.33 -30.43 24.62
CA VAL A 56 -10.21 -31.87 24.34
C VAL A 56 -11.45 -32.76 24.56
N ALA A 57 -12.04 -33.26 23.46
CA ALA A 57 -12.29 -34.69 23.22
C ALA A 57 -13.03 -34.91 21.89
N GLY A 58 -12.54 -35.84 21.07
CA GLY A 58 -13.34 -36.49 20.04
C GLY A 58 -12.92 -36.21 18.61
N ILE A 59 -12.13 -37.13 18.06
CA ILE A 59 -11.97 -37.31 16.61
C ILE A 59 -13.34 -37.76 16.08
N SER A 60 -14.03 -36.91 15.34
CA SER A 60 -15.16 -37.31 14.51
C SER A 60 -14.94 -36.72 13.12
N VAL A 61 -14.39 -37.58 12.25
CA VAL A 61 -14.14 -37.31 10.85
C VAL A 61 -15.49 -37.11 10.18
N THR A 62 -15.88 -35.86 9.95
CA THR A 62 -16.99 -35.50 9.06
C THR A 62 -16.42 -34.67 7.93
N PRO A 63 -16.83 -34.89 6.67
CA PRO A 63 -16.35 -34.12 5.53
C PRO A 63 -16.89 -32.71 5.66
N THR A 64 -16.13 -31.86 6.35
CA THR A 64 -16.45 -30.47 6.57
C THR A 64 -16.18 -29.77 5.25
N THR A 65 -17.27 -29.41 4.57
CA THR A 65 -17.33 -28.44 3.48
C THR A 65 -16.31 -27.34 3.73
N GLU A 66 -15.20 -27.39 2.99
CA GLU A 66 -14.20 -26.35 2.97
C GLU A 66 -14.89 -25.04 2.61
N ILE A 67 -14.73 -24.05 3.48
CA ILE A 67 -14.88 -22.66 3.07
C ILE A 67 -13.68 -22.42 2.16
N THR A 68 -13.79 -22.81 0.89
CA THR A 68 -12.82 -22.46 -0.15
C THR A 68 -13.12 -21.00 -0.49
N PRO A 69 -12.36 -20.01 0.02
CA PRO A 69 -12.37 -18.70 -0.60
C PRO A 69 -12.04 -18.93 -2.07
N GLN A 70 -12.82 -18.32 -2.96
CA GLN A 70 -12.75 -18.44 -4.41
C GLN A 70 -11.33 -18.07 -4.88
N VAL A 71 -10.39 -19.01 -4.79
CA VAL A 71 -9.05 -18.84 -5.33
C VAL A 71 -9.24 -18.94 -6.82
N LYS A 72 -8.94 -17.84 -7.52
CA LYS A 72 -8.76 -17.88 -8.96
C LYS A 72 -7.63 -18.88 -9.20
N ASP A 73 -7.95 -20.06 -9.73
CA ASP A 73 -6.97 -21.10 -10.09
C ASP A 73 -6.19 -20.72 -11.37
N GLN A 74 -5.86 -19.44 -11.52
CA GLN A 74 -5.06 -18.97 -12.63
C GLN A 74 -3.60 -19.38 -12.38
N LEU A 75 -3.06 -20.18 -13.30
CA LEU A 75 -1.65 -20.52 -13.31
C LEU A 75 -0.85 -19.33 -13.86
N ILE A 76 0.17 -18.90 -13.11
CA ILE A 76 1.00 -17.74 -13.43
C ILE A 76 2.46 -18.14 -13.27
N THR A 77 3.29 -17.78 -14.25
CA THR A 77 4.72 -18.13 -14.26
C THR A 77 5.56 -17.04 -13.60
N LEU A 78 6.80 -17.37 -13.21
CA LEU A 78 7.74 -16.35 -12.72
C LEU A 78 8.05 -15.29 -13.78
N ASP A 79 8.09 -15.66 -15.06
CA ASP A 79 8.31 -14.73 -16.16
C ASP A 79 7.17 -13.73 -16.30
N GLU A 80 5.92 -14.15 -16.05
CA GLU A 80 4.78 -13.23 -15.99
C GLU A 80 4.90 -12.30 -14.77
N ILE A 81 5.19 -12.85 -13.59
CA ILE A 81 5.37 -12.05 -12.37
C ILE A 81 6.46 -10.99 -12.56
N ALA A 82 7.56 -11.32 -13.23
CA ALA A 82 8.69 -10.43 -13.46
C ALA A 82 8.33 -9.16 -14.28
N LYS A 83 7.19 -9.16 -14.99
CA LYS A 83 6.69 -7.97 -15.70
C LYS A 83 6.10 -6.92 -14.76
N HIS A 84 5.75 -7.31 -13.53
CA HIS A 84 5.09 -6.50 -12.51
C HIS A 84 6.08 -6.19 -11.38
N ASP A 85 7.15 -5.45 -11.71
CA ASP A 85 8.30 -5.17 -10.83
C ASP A 85 8.35 -3.73 -10.28
N GLN A 86 7.30 -2.93 -10.52
CA GLN A 86 7.26 -1.51 -10.15
C GLN A 86 6.36 -1.25 -8.94
N LYS A 87 6.54 -0.09 -8.29
CA LYS A 87 5.76 0.28 -7.09
C LYS A 87 4.25 0.39 -7.35
N ASP A 88 3.89 0.88 -8.53
CA ASP A 88 2.54 1.07 -9.03
C ASP A 88 2.03 -0.10 -9.88
N ASP A 89 2.83 -1.16 -10.01
CA ASP A 89 2.47 -2.43 -10.62
C ASP A 89 3.36 -3.56 -10.05
N CYS A 90 2.97 -4.09 -8.88
CA CYS A 90 3.82 -4.97 -8.07
C CYS A 90 3.15 -6.30 -7.80
N TRP A 91 3.65 -7.35 -8.43
CA TRP A 91 3.29 -8.73 -8.11
C TRP A 91 4.47 -9.47 -7.48
N PHE A 92 4.17 -10.49 -6.70
CA PHE A 92 5.17 -11.45 -6.24
C PHE A 92 4.56 -12.81 -5.91
N ALA A 93 5.39 -13.82 -5.84
CA ALA A 93 5.03 -15.12 -5.30
C ALA A 93 5.46 -15.27 -3.83
N ILE A 94 4.64 -15.96 -3.03
CA ILE A 94 5.01 -16.49 -1.72
C ILE A 94 4.44 -17.91 -1.62
N GLU A 95 5.32 -18.90 -1.42
CA GLU A 95 4.94 -20.31 -1.20
C GLU A 95 3.92 -20.81 -2.24
N ASN A 96 4.32 -20.77 -3.51
CA ASN A 96 3.53 -21.23 -4.68
C ASN A 96 2.23 -20.46 -4.95
N LYS A 97 1.98 -19.34 -4.28
CA LYS A 97 0.82 -18.47 -4.55
C LYS A 97 1.27 -17.12 -5.07
N VAL A 98 0.49 -16.54 -5.97
CA VAL A 98 0.81 -15.25 -6.61
C VAL A 98 -0.13 -14.17 -6.12
N TYR A 99 0.43 -13.01 -5.80
CA TYR A 99 -0.28 -11.90 -5.20
C TYR A 99 -0.05 -10.59 -5.96
N ASP A 100 -1.13 -9.87 -6.25
CA ASP A 100 -1.08 -8.47 -6.70
C ASP A 100 -1.25 -7.56 -5.48
N VAL A 101 -0.15 -6.93 -5.06
CA VAL A 101 -0.13 -6.05 -3.89
C VAL A 101 -0.11 -4.57 -4.23
N THR A 102 -0.32 -4.22 -5.50
CA THR A 102 -0.24 -2.84 -6.01
C THR A 102 -1.11 -1.87 -5.19
N SER A 103 -2.35 -2.27 -4.94
CA SER A 103 -3.30 -1.49 -4.13
C SER A 103 -2.88 -1.39 -2.66
N PHE A 104 -2.24 -2.43 -2.12
CA PHE A 104 -1.77 -2.44 -0.75
C PHE A 104 -0.57 -1.50 -0.55
N ILE A 105 0.37 -1.51 -1.49
CA ILE A 105 1.51 -0.59 -1.52
C ILE A 105 1.01 0.85 -1.56
N SER A 106 0.09 1.14 -2.48
CA SER A 106 -0.53 2.47 -2.64
C SER A 106 -1.23 2.95 -1.37
N SER A 107 -1.80 2.04 -0.58
CA SER A 107 -2.45 2.38 0.69
C SER A 107 -1.51 2.77 1.83
N ALA A 108 -0.19 2.50 1.69
CA ALA A 108 0.83 2.71 2.71
C ALA A 108 0.56 2.04 4.08
N LYS A 109 -0.38 1.06 4.12
CA LYS A 109 -0.78 0.33 5.33
C LYS A 109 0.20 -0.76 5.75
N HIS A 110 1.14 -1.13 4.87
CA HIS A 110 2.16 -2.10 5.21
C HIS A 110 3.09 -1.56 6.32
N PRO A 111 3.20 -2.24 7.49
CA PRO A 111 4.07 -1.79 8.57
C PRO A 111 5.55 -1.71 8.18
N GLY A 112 6.00 -2.58 7.27
CA GLY A 112 7.36 -2.56 6.71
C GLY A 112 7.59 -1.49 5.64
N LYS A 113 6.62 -0.61 5.37
CA LYS A 113 6.70 0.49 4.40
C LYS A 113 7.27 0.00 3.06
N ASP A 114 8.23 0.71 2.49
CA ASP A 114 8.83 0.46 1.18
C ASP A 114 9.63 -0.86 1.11
N ALA A 115 9.86 -1.57 2.22
CA ALA A 115 10.51 -2.88 2.19
C ALA A 115 9.74 -3.92 1.36
N ILE A 116 8.41 -3.77 1.22
CA ILE A 116 7.59 -4.63 0.36
C ILE A 116 8.00 -4.55 -1.11
N ILE A 117 8.50 -3.39 -1.56
CA ILE A 117 8.82 -3.11 -2.97
C ILE A 117 9.98 -4.00 -3.43
N GLN A 118 10.87 -4.45 -2.53
CA GLN A 118 11.99 -5.33 -2.90
C GLN A 118 11.53 -6.69 -3.44
N GLY A 119 10.31 -7.10 -3.11
CA GLY A 119 9.70 -8.34 -3.57
C GLY A 119 9.06 -8.24 -4.95
N CYS A 120 8.81 -7.04 -5.49
CA CYS A 120 8.13 -6.90 -6.78
C CYS A 120 8.89 -7.65 -7.89
N GLY A 121 8.14 -8.35 -8.73
CA GLY A 121 8.65 -9.12 -9.86
C GLY A 121 9.34 -10.45 -9.49
N LYS A 122 9.19 -10.95 -8.26
CA LYS A 122 10.00 -12.08 -7.76
C LYS A 122 9.22 -13.10 -6.94
N ASP A 123 9.85 -14.24 -6.67
CA ASP A 123 9.53 -15.04 -5.50
C ASP A 123 10.06 -14.35 -4.24
N ALA A 124 9.14 -13.81 -3.44
CA ALA A 124 9.41 -13.08 -2.22
C ALA A 124 9.31 -13.97 -0.96
N THR A 125 9.22 -15.30 -1.09
CA THR A 125 9.07 -16.22 0.04
C THR A 125 10.11 -15.99 1.14
N SER A 126 11.40 -15.92 0.75
CA SER A 126 12.49 -15.67 1.70
C SER A 126 12.38 -14.29 2.33
N LEU A 127 12.06 -13.24 1.55
CA LEU A 127 11.88 -11.88 2.06
C LEU A 127 10.73 -11.80 3.06
N TYR A 128 9.63 -12.50 2.80
CA TYR A 128 8.47 -12.57 3.68
C TYR A 128 8.80 -13.30 4.99
N ASN A 129 9.52 -14.42 4.92
CA ASN A 129 9.82 -15.25 6.10
C ASN A 129 10.97 -14.71 6.95
N THR A 130 11.86 -13.88 6.40
CA THR A 130 13.03 -13.38 7.13
C THR A 130 12.98 -11.90 7.45
N ARG A 131 12.21 -11.09 6.70
CA ARG A 131 12.07 -9.63 6.86
C ARG A 131 13.42 -8.93 7.11
N PRO A 132 14.40 -9.06 6.21
CA PRO A 132 15.79 -8.62 6.44
C PRO A 132 15.90 -7.10 6.60
N MET A 133 14.96 -6.34 6.05
CA MET A 133 14.85 -4.88 6.18
C MET A 133 13.98 -4.41 7.36
N GLY A 134 13.42 -5.33 8.14
CA GLY A 134 12.51 -5.05 9.24
C GLY A 134 12.99 -5.65 10.55
N SER A 135 12.09 -6.29 11.29
CA SER A 135 12.42 -6.89 12.58
C SER A 135 13.24 -8.19 12.52
N LYS A 136 13.57 -8.68 11.32
CA LYS A 136 14.34 -9.92 11.12
C LYS A 136 13.66 -11.17 11.70
N THR A 137 12.33 -11.17 11.71
CA THR A 137 11.49 -12.29 12.14
C THR A 137 10.49 -12.61 11.05
N PRO A 138 9.91 -13.83 11.01
CA PRO A 138 8.79 -14.11 10.12
C PRO A 138 7.60 -13.17 10.38
N HIS A 139 6.78 -12.96 9.34
CA HIS A 139 5.46 -12.36 9.51
C HIS A 139 4.56 -13.24 10.38
N SER A 140 3.59 -12.63 11.08
CA SER A 140 2.63 -13.36 11.91
C SER A 140 1.55 -14.06 11.08
N ASP A 141 0.83 -15.00 11.69
CA ASP A 141 -0.31 -15.68 11.06
C ASP A 141 -1.37 -14.70 10.57
N LYS A 142 -1.61 -13.62 11.31
CA LYS A 142 -2.54 -12.57 10.88
C LYS A 142 -2.10 -11.90 9.56
N ALA A 143 -0.81 -11.64 9.40
CA ALA A 143 -0.29 -11.10 8.14
C ALA A 143 -0.41 -12.13 7.01
N ARG A 144 -0.20 -13.41 7.32
CA ARG A 144 -0.37 -14.52 6.36
C ARG A 144 -1.83 -14.64 5.91
N SER A 145 -2.80 -14.57 6.83
CA SER A 145 -4.22 -14.54 6.48
C SER A 145 -4.60 -13.30 5.67
N PHE A 146 -3.88 -12.19 5.81
CA PHE A 146 -4.18 -10.97 5.06
C PHE A 146 -3.77 -11.06 3.58
N LEU A 147 -2.79 -11.92 3.24
CA LEU A 147 -2.34 -12.14 1.85
C LEU A 147 -3.48 -12.61 0.93
N ILE A 148 -4.47 -13.33 1.47
CA ILE A 148 -5.57 -13.89 0.68
C ILE A 148 -6.39 -12.83 -0.07
N ASN A 149 -6.42 -11.59 0.44
CA ASN A 149 -7.12 -10.48 -0.20
C ASN A 149 -6.47 -10.02 -1.51
N PHE A 150 -5.23 -10.44 -1.75
CA PHE A 150 -4.41 -10.04 -2.89
C PHE A 150 -4.07 -11.22 -3.80
N GLN A 151 -4.52 -12.43 -3.48
CA GLN A 151 -4.18 -13.62 -4.25
C GLN A 151 -4.87 -13.57 -5.62
N ILE A 152 -4.08 -13.72 -6.68
CA ILE A 152 -4.55 -13.69 -8.07
C ILE A 152 -4.36 -15.03 -8.79
N GLY A 153 -3.53 -15.94 -8.24
CA GLY A 153 -3.23 -17.21 -8.88
C GLY A 153 -2.31 -18.12 -8.08
N ILE A 154 -1.86 -19.17 -8.77
CA ILE A 154 -0.90 -20.18 -8.31
C ILE A 154 0.35 -20.08 -9.19
N LEU A 155 1.52 -20.17 -8.58
CA LEU A 155 2.79 -20.15 -9.29
C LEU A 155 2.98 -21.49 -10.01
N THR A 156 3.28 -21.45 -11.30
CA THR A 156 3.62 -22.62 -12.11
C THR A 156 4.97 -22.46 -12.80
N ASP A 157 5.67 -23.59 -12.98
CA ASP A 157 6.93 -23.68 -13.73
C ASP A 157 6.68 -23.96 -15.22
N THR A 158 5.44 -24.28 -15.62
CA THR A 158 5.07 -24.54 -17.01
C THR A 158 4.69 -23.25 -17.72
N ASN A 159 5.55 -22.84 -18.65
CA ASN A 159 5.11 -22.04 -19.80
C ASN A 159 4.32 -22.99 -20.70
N GLU A 160 3.02 -23.17 -20.46
CA GLU A 160 2.17 -23.92 -21.39
C GLU A 160 2.13 -23.13 -22.72
N GLU A 161 2.91 -23.61 -23.69
CA GLU A 161 3.06 -23.10 -25.06
C GLU A 161 1.90 -23.57 -25.97
#